data_AF-A0A7W5AV70-F1
#
_entry.id   AF-A0A7W5AV70-F1
#
_cell.length_a   1.000
_cell.length_b   1.000
_cell.length_c   1.000
_cell.angle_alpha   90.00
_cell.angle_beta   90.00
_cell.angle_gamma   90.00
#
_symmetry.space_group_name_H-M   'P 1'
#
loop_
_entity.id
_entity.type
_entity.pdbx_description
1 polymer ?
#
loop_
_entity_poly.entity_id
_entity_poly.type
_entity_poly.pdbx_seq_one_letter_code
_entity_poly.pdbx_strand_id
1 'polypeptide(L)'
;MKRRIFQLVGISLVLALLGGLYYVVTEQERISKRFAASLYAYPLPEQTSLIERDYFYGYSFVHLLGSGGAMPVIVSMQLSTTLSQDEVIRFYQDAALFPYPGSKRRGVELELYFEGEYDFHEEADGHYYTNKKDRPTTLKDYASEPGSTKTTAQATGKELRYILQLSSAFDYVLNID
;
A
#
# COMPACT_ATOMS: atom_id res chain seq x y z
N MET A 1 -34.79 -41.37 13.32
CA MET A 1 -34.89 -40.01 13.89
C MET A 1 -33.52 -39.42 14.27
N LYS A 2 -32.71 -40.08 15.12
CA LYS A 2 -31.35 -39.62 15.50
C LYS A 2 -30.41 -39.31 14.32
N ARG A 3 -30.39 -40.15 13.27
CA ARG A 3 -29.55 -39.95 12.07
C ARG A 3 -29.85 -38.64 11.30
N ARG A 4 -31.12 -38.21 11.24
CA ARG A 4 -31.51 -36.94 10.59
C ARG A 4 -31.11 -35.74 11.45
N ILE A 5 -31.20 -35.86 12.78
CA ILE A 5 -30.76 -34.82 13.72
C ILE A 5 -29.23 -34.62 13.62
N PHE A 6 -28.45 -35.71 13.61
CA PHE A 6 -26.99 -35.62 13.41
C PHE A 6 -26.61 -35.00 12.07
N GLN A 7 -27.34 -35.30 10.99
CA GLN A 7 -27.13 -34.68 9.68
C GLN A 7 -27.42 -33.18 9.69
N LEU A 8 -28.51 -32.74 10.32
CA LEU A 8 -28.86 -31.32 10.43
C LEU A 8 -27.85 -30.53 11.28
N VAL A 9 -27.36 -31.12 12.37
CA VAL A 9 -26.30 -30.53 13.20
C VAL A 9 -25.01 -30.40 12.41
N GLY A 10 -24.62 -31.44 11.66
CA GLY A 10 -23.44 -31.41 10.80
C GLY A 10 -23.52 -30.31 9.72
N ILE A 11 -24.66 -30.19 9.04
CA ILE A 11 -24.88 -29.14 8.02
C ILE A 11 -24.80 -27.75 8.66
N SER A 12 -25.40 -27.56 9.84
CA SER A 12 -25.37 -26.28 10.54
C SER A 12 -23.95 -25.86 10.94
N LEU A 13 -23.11 -26.82 11.37
CA LEU A 13 -21.70 -26.60 11.66
C LEU A 13 -20.90 -26.19 10.42
N VAL A 14 -21.13 -26.86 9.29
CA VAL A 14 -20.48 -26.51 8.01
C VAL A 14 -20.90 -25.12 7.55
N LEU A 15 -22.18 -24.77 7.65
CA LEU A 15 -22.66 -23.43 7.29
C LEU A 15 -22.08 -22.34 8.20
N ALA A 16 -21.97 -22.61 9.50
CA ALA A 16 -21.33 -21.68 10.44
C ALA A 16 -19.84 -21.47 10.11
N LEU A 17 -19.11 -22.55 9.78
CA LEU A 17 -17.71 -22.48 9.34
C LEU A 17 -17.54 -21.67 8.05
N LEU A 18 -18.37 -21.95 7.03
CA LEU A 18 -18.35 -21.21 5.76
C LEU A 18 -18.71 -19.74 5.95
N GLY A 19 -19.71 -19.44 6.79
CA GLY A 19 -20.09 -18.07 7.13
C GLY A 19 -18.99 -17.33 7.86
N GLY A 20 -18.31 -17.98 8.81
CA GLY A 20 -17.14 -17.41 9.50
C GLY A 20 -15.99 -17.13 8.55
N LEU A 21 -15.67 -18.06 7.64
CA LEU A 21 -14.62 -17.86 6.64
C LEU A 21 -14.97 -16.70 5.69
N TYR A 22 -16.21 -16.66 5.20
CA TYR A 22 -16.70 -15.57 4.36
C TYR A 22 -16.56 -14.22 5.07
N TYR A 23 -16.97 -14.13 6.33
CA TYR A 23 -16.83 -12.91 7.13
C TYR A 23 -15.37 -12.45 7.22
N VAL A 24 -14.43 -13.34 7.55
CA VAL A 24 -12.99 -13.01 7.65
C VAL A 24 -12.45 -12.47 6.33
N VAL A 25 -12.76 -13.12 5.19
CA VAL A 25 -12.28 -12.67 3.87
C VAL A 25 -12.86 -11.29 3.51
N THR A 26 -14.16 -11.08 3.72
CA THR A 26 -14.79 -9.78 3.42
C THR A 26 -14.28 -8.64 4.30
N GLU A 27 -13.94 -8.95 5.56
CA GLU A 27 -13.42 -7.97 6.50
C GLU A 27 -12.00 -7.54 6.12
N GLN A 28 -11.17 -8.49 5.68
CA GLN A 28 -9.84 -8.21 5.15
C GLN A 28 -9.91 -7.26 3.95
N GLU A 29 -10.70 -7.59 2.93
CA GLU A 29 -10.88 -6.75 1.75
C GLU A 29 -11.34 -5.34 2.13
N ARG A 30 -12.30 -5.24 3.05
CA ARG A 30 -12.85 -3.97 3.52
C ARG A 30 -11.79 -3.10 4.21
N ILE A 31 -10.96 -3.70 5.05
CA ILE A 31 -9.89 -2.99 5.76
C ILE A 31 -8.82 -2.52 4.76
N SER A 32 -8.35 -3.39 3.87
CA SER A 32 -7.33 -3.04 2.86
C SER A 32 -7.84 -1.93 1.94
N LYS A 33 -9.09 -2.00 1.50
CA LYS A 33 -9.72 -0.97 0.66
C LYS A 33 -9.86 0.37 1.36
N ARG A 34 -10.16 0.38 2.67
CA ARG A 34 -10.21 1.61 3.48
C ARG A 34 -8.82 2.21 3.65
N PHE A 35 -7.81 1.39 3.86
CA PHE A 35 -6.42 1.85 3.90
C PHE A 35 -6.02 2.46 2.54
N ALA A 36 -6.35 1.80 1.44
CA ALA A 36 -6.10 2.32 0.09
C ALA A 36 -6.75 3.68 -0.16
N ALA A 37 -7.99 3.85 0.30
CA ALA A 37 -8.70 5.12 0.21
C ALA A 37 -7.97 6.28 0.92
N SER A 38 -7.12 6.01 1.91
CA SER A 38 -6.34 7.06 2.57
C SER A 38 -5.30 7.67 1.64
N LEU A 39 -4.58 6.85 0.85
CA LEU A 39 -3.65 7.34 -0.16
C LEU A 39 -4.40 8.02 -1.31
N TYR A 40 -5.49 7.42 -1.78
CA TYR A 40 -6.25 7.94 -2.92
C TYR A 40 -6.92 9.29 -2.67
N ALA A 41 -7.18 9.62 -1.40
CA ALA A 41 -7.73 10.91 -0.99
C ALA A 41 -6.64 11.94 -0.67
N TYR A 42 -5.37 11.55 -0.68
CA TYR A 42 -4.26 12.45 -0.38
C TYR A 42 -4.11 13.49 -1.50
N PRO A 43 -3.89 14.79 -1.16
CA PRO A 43 -3.81 15.84 -2.17
C PRO A 43 -2.62 15.60 -3.10
N LEU A 44 -2.84 15.85 -4.39
CA LEU A 44 -1.79 15.83 -5.40
C LEU A 44 -1.28 17.26 -5.65
N PRO A 45 0.00 17.44 -6.00
CA PRO A 45 0.52 18.73 -6.45
C PRO A 45 -0.29 19.26 -7.63
N GLU A 46 -0.33 20.59 -7.77
CA GLU A 46 -0.87 21.20 -8.98
C GLU A 46 -0.17 20.63 -10.23
N GLN A 47 -0.88 20.59 -11.36
CA GLN A 47 -0.35 20.06 -12.63
C GLN A 47 0.05 18.57 -12.59
N THR A 48 -0.43 17.83 -11.59
CA THR A 48 -0.30 16.37 -11.51
C THR A 48 -1.61 15.71 -11.92
N SER A 49 -1.51 14.65 -12.71
CA SER A 49 -2.62 13.78 -13.10
C SER A 49 -2.41 12.35 -12.62
N LEU A 50 -3.51 11.67 -12.28
CA LEU A 50 -3.51 10.26 -11.94
C LEU A 50 -3.51 9.42 -13.22
N ILE A 51 -2.53 8.53 -13.36
CA ILE A 51 -2.49 7.53 -14.42
C ILE A 51 -3.26 6.29 -13.96
N GLU A 52 -2.82 5.72 -12.84
CA GLU A 52 -3.31 4.44 -12.34
C GLU A 52 -3.22 4.42 -10.81
N ARG A 53 -4.09 3.62 -10.19
CA ARG A 53 -4.03 3.35 -8.75
C ARG A 53 -4.40 1.90 -8.52
N ASP A 54 -3.67 1.26 -7.64
CA ASP A 54 -3.88 -0.12 -7.28
C ASP A 54 -3.80 -0.32 -5.78
N TYR A 55 -4.42 -1.40 -5.33
CA TYR A 55 -4.16 -1.93 -4.00
C TYR A 55 -4.19 -3.44 -4.06
N PHE A 56 -3.25 -4.05 -3.34
CA PHE A 56 -3.08 -5.48 -3.25
C PHE A 56 -2.95 -5.85 -1.79
N TYR A 57 -3.44 -7.02 -1.42
CA TYR A 57 -3.23 -7.57 -0.09
C TYR A 57 -3.10 -9.08 -0.21
N GLY A 58 -2.20 -9.65 0.56
CA GLY A 58 -1.91 -11.07 0.46
C GLY A 58 -0.55 -11.44 1.01
N TYR A 59 -0.33 -12.75 1.12
CA TYR A 59 0.84 -13.31 1.79
C TYR A 59 2.05 -13.47 0.87
N SER A 60 1.91 -13.26 -0.45
CA SER A 60 3.04 -13.29 -1.38
C SER A 60 4.05 -12.16 -1.13
N PHE A 61 3.65 -11.07 -0.48
CA PHE A 61 4.55 -9.98 -0.08
C PHE A 61 5.35 -10.34 1.19
N VAL A 62 6.14 -11.41 1.11
CA VAL A 62 6.82 -12.03 2.27
C VAL A 62 7.76 -11.05 3.00
N HIS A 63 8.35 -10.10 2.28
CA HIS A 63 9.24 -9.08 2.86
C HIS A 63 8.52 -8.15 3.87
N LEU A 64 7.19 -8.07 3.83
CA LEU A 64 6.38 -7.31 4.79
C LEU A 64 5.83 -8.17 5.94
N LEU A 65 6.02 -9.49 5.88
CA LEU A 65 5.54 -10.39 6.94
C LEU A 65 6.41 -10.22 8.19
N GLY A 66 5.85 -9.53 9.19
CA GLY A 66 6.40 -9.53 10.55
C GLY A 66 6.14 -10.87 11.26
N SER A 67 6.72 -11.02 12.47
CA SER A 67 6.57 -12.22 13.30
C SER A 67 5.14 -12.50 13.80
N GLY A 68 4.17 -11.63 13.52
CA GLY A 68 2.79 -11.70 14.01
C GLY A 68 1.75 -12.28 13.04
N GLY A 69 2.12 -12.71 11.82
CA GLY A 69 1.16 -13.25 10.85
C GLY A 69 0.18 -12.23 10.27
N ALA A 70 0.44 -10.94 10.50
CA ALA A 70 -0.26 -9.82 9.90
C ALA A 70 -0.18 -9.93 8.36
N MET A 71 -1.32 -9.75 7.69
CA MET A 71 -1.35 -9.86 6.24
C MET A 71 -0.87 -8.54 5.60
N PRO A 72 0.06 -8.60 4.65
CA PRO A 72 0.54 -7.42 3.95
C PRO A 72 -0.52 -6.73 3.10
N VAL A 73 -0.35 -5.43 2.93
CA VAL A 73 -1.06 -4.60 1.97
C VAL A 73 -0.07 -3.68 1.27
N ILE A 74 -0.28 -3.51 -0.03
CA ILE A 74 0.40 -2.52 -0.87
C ILE A 74 -0.70 -1.61 -1.44
N VAL A 75 -0.47 -0.32 -1.39
CA VAL A 75 -1.31 0.68 -2.07
C VAL A 75 -0.40 1.55 -2.90
N SER A 76 -0.69 1.72 -4.18
CA SER A 76 0.12 2.54 -5.07
C SER A 76 -0.73 3.51 -5.91
N MET A 77 -0.11 4.63 -6.29
CA MET A 77 -0.63 5.57 -7.29
C MET A 77 0.49 5.92 -8.25
N GLN A 78 0.27 5.68 -9.55
CA GLN A 78 1.13 6.15 -10.62
C GLN A 78 0.65 7.51 -11.11
N LEU A 79 1.55 8.48 -11.15
CA LEU A 79 1.24 9.89 -11.38
C LEU A 79 2.10 10.45 -12.52
N SER A 80 1.53 11.38 -13.29
CA SER A 80 2.23 12.18 -14.30
C SER A 80 2.17 13.65 -13.92
N THR A 81 3.26 14.39 -14.02
CA THR A 81 3.30 15.82 -13.69
C THR A 81 4.21 16.61 -14.62
N THR A 82 3.94 17.90 -14.78
CA THR A 82 4.87 18.84 -15.43
C THR A 82 5.82 19.52 -14.46
N LEU A 83 5.67 19.27 -13.15
CA LEU A 83 6.57 19.76 -12.11
C LEU A 83 7.94 19.06 -12.17
N SER A 84 8.95 19.73 -11.64
CA SER A 84 10.26 19.13 -11.39
C SER A 84 10.23 18.15 -10.21
N GLN A 85 11.20 17.23 -10.17
CA GLN A 85 11.38 16.28 -9.07
C GLN A 85 11.49 16.99 -7.71
N ASP A 86 12.24 18.09 -7.63
CA ASP A 86 12.39 18.88 -6.39
C ASP A 86 11.07 19.50 -5.92
N GLU A 87 10.22 19.97 -6.85
CA GLU A 87 8.89 20.51 -6.51
C GLU A 87 7.96 19.42 -5.97
N VAL A 88 8.00 18.22 -6.56
CA VAL A 88 7.24 17.06 -6.07
C VAL A 88 7.72 16.65 -4.67
N ILE A 89 9.03 16.53 -4.45
CA ILE A 89 9.60 16.19 -3.14
C ILE A 89 9.20 17.23 -2.10
N ARG A 90 9.35 18.52 -2.41
CA ARG A 90 8.97 19.61 -1.50
C ARG A 90 7.48 19.60 -1.16
N PHE A 91 6.61 19.28 -2.11
CA PHE A 91 5.17 19.19 -1.85
C PHE A 91 4.86 18.11 -0.80
N TYR A 92 5.51 16.95 -0.88
CA TYR A 92 5.27 15.84 0.03
C TYR A 92 6.12 15.90 1.31
N GLN A 93 7.14 16.75 1.42
CA GLN A 93 8.16 16.71 2.49
C GLN A 93 7.60 16.65 3.92
N ASP A 94 6.45 17.29 4.16
CA ASP A 94 5.77 17.40 5.44
C ASP A 94 4.54 16.46 5.53
N ALA A 95 4.48 15.44 4.68
CA ALA A 95 3.39 14.47 4.66
C ALA A 95 3.28 13.77 6.02
N ALA A 96 2.08 13.82 6.59
CA ALA A 96 1.77 13.09 7.80
C ALA A 96 1.80 11.58 7.54
N LEU A 97 2.06 10.80 8.59
CA LEU A 97 1.93 9.35 8.52
C LEU A 97 0.47 8.96 8.22
N PHE A 98 0.30 8.00 7.31
CA PHE A 98 -1.01 7.47 6.96
C PHE A 98 -1.50 6.54 8.08
N PRO A 99 -2.68 6.78 8.67
CA PRO A 99 -3.11 6.04 9.84
C PRO A 99 -3.30 4.56 9.51
N TYR A 100 -2.85 3.69 10.41
CA TYR A 100 -3.25 2.28 10.37
C TYR A 100 -4.78 2.16 10.47
N PRO A 101 -5.41 1.20 9.79
CA PRO A 101 -6.83 0.97 9.95
C PRO A 101 -7.22 0.75 11.42
N GLY A 102 -8.13 1.57 11.94
CA GLY A 102 -8.58 1.50 13.33
C GLY A 102 -7.63 2.10 14.38
N SER A 103 -6.42 2.54 13.98
CA SER A 103 -5.46 3.17 14.89
C SER A 103 -5.53 4.69 14.82
N LYS A 104 -5.22 5.35 15.96
CA LYS A 104 -4.97 6.80 16.03
C LYS A 104 -3.52 7.14 16.36
N ARG A 105 -2.67 6.15 16.61
CA ARG A 105 -1.35 6.33 17.24
C ARG A 105 -0.18 5.90 16.37
N ARG A 106 -0.43 5.02 15.41
CA ARG A 106 0.58 4.54 14.47
C ARG A 106 0.18 4.94 13.06
N GLY A 107 1.17 5.09 12.20
CA GLY A 107 0.94 5.28 10.78
C GLY A 107 2.08 4.78 9.93
N VAL A 108 1.82 4.74 8.64
CA VAL A 108 2.71 4.27 7.57
C VAL A 108 3.31 5.50 6.89
N GLU A 109 4.61 5.49 6.68
CA GLU A 109 5.31 6.57 5.98
C GLU A 109 5.03 6.48 4.48
N LEU A 110 4.89 7.64 3.83
CA LEU A 110 4.72 7.72 2.38
C LEU A 110 6.01 7.33 1.68
N GLU A 111 5.90 6.42 0.72
CA GLU A 111 6.98 6.07 -0.18
C GLU A 111 6.84 6.83 -1.50
N LEU A 112 7.96 7.29 -2.04
CA LEU A 112 8.02 8.08 -3.28
C LEU A 112 9.12 7.54 -4.18
N TYR A 113 8.77 7.30 -5.44
CA TYR A 113 9.71 6.79 -6.44
C TYR A 113 9.58 7.56 -7.75
N PHE A 114 10.69 8.04 -8.29
CA PHE A 114 10.73 8.67 -9.62
C PHE A 114 11.07 7.65 -10.71
N GLU A 115 10.62 7.92 -11.93
CA GLU A 115 10.93 7.11 -13.10
C GLU A 115 12.44 6.83 -13.23
N GLY A 116 12.81 5.55 -13.31
CA GLY A 116 14.19 5.10 -13.39
C GLY A 116 14.90 4.88 -12.04
N GLU A 117 14.30 5.30 -10.91
CA GLU A 117 14.87 5.15 -9.57
C GLU A 117 14.35 3.91 -8.81
N TYR A 118 13.38 3.19 -9.36
CA TYR A 118 12.75 2.03 -8.73
C TYR A 118 12.93 0.73 -9.51
N ASP A 119 12.75 -0.38 -8.80
CA ASP A 119 12.51 -1.71 -9.34
C ASP A 119 11.04 -2.10 -9.12
N PHE A 120 10.45 -2.76 -10.11
CA PHE A 120 9.09 -3.30 -10.07
C PHE A 120 9.13 -4.78 -9.75
N HIS A 121 8.31 -5.20 -8.80
CA HIS A 121 8.24 -6.58 -8.33
C HIS A 121 6.82 -7.11 -8.51
N GLU A 122 6.69 -8.17 -9.30
CA GLU A 122 5.42 -8.87 -9.52
C GLU A 122 5.35 -10.13 -8.65
N GLU A 123 4.25 -10.29 -7.95
CA GLU A 123 3.97 -11.38 -7.03
C GLU A 123 2.58 -11.98 -7.32
N ALA A 124 2.29 -13.14 -6.71
CA ALA A 124 1.01 -13.82 -6.92
C ALA A 124 -0.22 -12.98 -6.50
N ASP A 125 -0.10 -12.20 -5.43
CA ASP A 125 -1.20 -11.37 -4.91
C ASP A 125 -1.21 -9.93 -5.50
N GLY A 126 -0.22 -9.55 -6.32
CA GLY A 126 -0.12 -8.21 -6.90
C GLY A 126 1.31 -7.75 -7.14
N HIS A 127 1.54 -6.44 -7.13
CA HIS A 127 2.88 -5.89 -7.36
C HIS A 127 3.23 -4.77 -6.38
N TYR A 128 4.53 -4.46 -6.29
CA TYR A 128 5.06 -3.37 -5.48
C TYR A 128 6.35 -2.79 -6.08
N TYR A 129 6.76 -1.65 -5.54
CA TYR A 129 7.96 -0.94 -5.95
C TYR A 129 8.96 -0.84 -4.80
N THR A 130 10.25 -0.93 -5.11
CA THR A 130 11.36 -0.62 -4.19
C THR A 130 12.40 0.23 -4.91
N ASN A 131 13.36 0.82 -4.20
CA ASN A 131 14.53 1.39 -4.89
C ASN A 131 15.51 0.30 -5.35
N LYS A 132 16.54 0.73 -6.09
CA LYS A 132 17.64 -0.11 -6.57
C LYS A 132 18.46 -0.83 -5.49
N LYS A 133 18.21 -0.57 -4.20
CA LYS A 133 18.81 -1.28 -3.05
C LYS A 133 17.82 -2.23 -2.38
N ASP A 134 16.69 -2.50 -3.03
CA ASP A 134 15.62 -3.37 -2.57
C ASP A 134 15.05 -2.97 -1.19
N ARG A 135 14.88 -1.66 -0.98
CA ARG A 135 14.23 -1.11 0.21
C ARG A 135 13.22 -0.03 -0.17
N PRO A 136 12.25 0.27 0.71
CA PRO A 136 11.37 1.42 0.53
C PRO A 136 12.16 2.73 0.41
N THR A 137 11.69 3.66 -0.41
CA THR A 137 12.22 5.04 -0.46
C THR A 137 11.23 5.97 0.21
N THR A 138 11.64 6.52 1.35
CA THR A 138 10.89 7.53 2.09
C THR A 138 11.37 8.93 1.70
N LEU A 139 10.64 9.97 2.09
CA LEU A 139 11.07 11.34 1.81
C LEU A 139 12.37 11.73 2.52
N LYS A 140 12.69 11.08 3.64
CA LYS A 140 13.96 11.29 4.36
C LYS A 140 15.16 10.85 3.55
N ASP A 141 14.99 9.85 2.67
CA ASP A 141 16.07 9.39 1.80
C ASP A 141 16.46 10.49 0.79
N TYR A 142 15.50 11.28 0.31
CA TYR A 142 15.76 12.44 -0.57
C TYR A 142 16.40 13.64 0.18
N ALA A 143 16.08 13.83 1.47
CA ALA A 143 16.67 14.90 2.27
C ALA A 143 18.14 14.63 2.67
N SER A 144 18.55 13.36 2.70
CA SER A 144 19.84 12.91 3.25
C SER A 144 20.93 12.68 2.21
N GLU A 145 20.64 12.86 0.91
CA GLU A 145 21.62 12.76 -0.16
C GLU A 145 22.12 14.14 -0.62
N PRO A 146 23.13 14.74 0.06
CA PRO A 146 23.79 15.94 -0.44
C PRO A 146 24.53 15.60 -1.73
N GLY A 147 23.92 15.91 -2.88
CA GLY A 147 24.48 15.63 -4.20
C GLY A 147 23.57 14.82 -5.14
N SER A 148 22.35 14.43 -4.73
CA SER A 148 21.36 13.82 -5.63
C SER A 148 20.56 14.85 -6.44
N THR A 149 21.19 15.97 -6.81
CA THR A 149 21.02 16.48 -8.17
C THR A 149 21.64 15.46 -9.14
N LYS A 150 21.11 14.24 -9.19
CA LYS A 150 21.30 13.37 -10.34
C LYS A 150 20.46 14.00 -11.43
N THR A 151 21.11 14.90 -12.15
CA THR A 151 20.75 15.37 -13.47
C THR A 151 20.20 14.22 -14.31
N THR A 152 18.90 14.04 -14.31
CA THR A 152 18.21 13.27 -15.34
C THR A 152 17.03 14.12 -15.79
N ALA A 153 17.24 14.77 -16.93
CA ALA A 153 16.28 15.56 -17.70
C ALA A 153 15.80 16.88 -17.07
N GLN A 154 16.70 17.85 -17.16
CA GLN A 154 16.39 19.20 -17.60
C GLN A 154 15.18 19.23 -18.58
N ALA A 155 14.23 20.12 -18.26
CA ALA A 155 13.03 20.45 -19.01
C ALA A 155 13.15 20.24 -20.53
N THR A 156 12.58 19.14 -21.01
CA THR A 156 12.27 18.92 -22.43
C THR A 156 10.77 18.71 -22.59
N GLY A 157 9.93 19.54 -21.95
CA GLY A 157 8.47 19.52 -22.13
C GLY A 157 7.82 18.14 -21.95
N LYS A 158 8.50 17.21 -21.28
CA LYS A 158 8.10 15.82 -21.13
C LYS A 158 7.66 15.63 -19.69
N GLU A 159 6.46 15.10 -19.51
CA GLU A 159 5.88 14.87 -18.19
C GLU A 159 6.76 13.92 -17.38
N LEU A 160 7.04 14.29 -16.13
CA LEU A 160 7.71 13.47 -15.13
C LEU A 160 6.71 12.44 -14.59
N ARG A 161 7.11 11.17 -14.56
CA ARG A 161 6.34 10.10 -13.92
C ARG A 161 6.92 9.73 -12.57
N TYR A 162 6.03 9.50 -11.61
CA TYR A 162 6.41 9.08 -10.27
C TYR A 162 5.32 8.22 -9.64
N ILE A 163 5.70 7.51 -8.58
CA ILE A 163 4.85 6.59 -7.85
C ILE A 163 4.80 7.02 -6.40
N LEU A 164 3.59 7.06 -5.84
CA LEU A 164 3.37 7.03 -4.41
C LEU A 164 3.00 5.62 -3.99
N GLN A 165 3.57 5.13 -2.89
CA GLN A 165 3.23 3.82 -2.34
C GLN A 165 3.09 3.88 -0.82
N LEU A 166 2.24 3.01 -0.28
CA LEU A 166 2.20 2.64 1.13
C LEU A 166 2.34 1.12 1.22
N SER A 167 3.39 0.66 1.91
CA SER A 167 3.61 -0.75 2.21
C SER A 167 3.43 -1.00 3.69
N SER A 168 2.56 -1.94 4.05
CA SER A 168 2.33 -2.28 5.46
C SER A 168 1.83 -3.70 5.65
N ALA A 169 1.74 -4.13 6.91
CA ALA A 169 1.08 -5.37 7.28
C ALA A 169 0.13 -5.11 8.45
N PHE A 170 -1.09 -5.63 8.36
CA PHE A 170 -2.14 -5.42 9.37
C PHE A 170 -2.54 -6.71 10.06
N ASP A 171 -2.81 -6.61 11.36
CA ASP A 171 -3.62 -7.60 12.05
C ASP A 171 -5.10 -7.29 11.81
N TYR A 172 -5.69 -7.98 10.84
CA TYR A 172 -7.09 -7.83 10.45
C TYR A 172 -8.08 -8.42 11.47
N VAL A 173 -7.59 -9.14 12.49
CA VAL A 173 -8.43 -9.85 13.46
C VAL A 173 -8.62 -9.00 14.72
N LEU A 174 -7.53 -8.39 15.21
CA LEU A 174 -7.55 -7.73 16.51
C LEU A 174 -7.90 -6.23 16.43
N ASN A 175 -7.60 -5.51 15.33
CA ASN A 175 -7.79 -4.04 15.26
C ASN A 175 -7.16 -3.31 16.48
N ILE A 176 -6.07 -3.83 17.06
CA ILE A 176 -5.45 -3.24 18.26
C ILE A 176 -4.19 -2.47 17.87
N ASP A 177 -4.04 -1.28 18.45
CA ASP A 177 -2.83 -0.45 18.45
C ASP A 177 -1.57 -1.21 18.90
#